data_AF-A0A1F3CUH6-F1
#
_entry.id   AF-A0A1F3CUH6-F1
#
_cell.length_a   1.000
_cell.length_b   1.000
_cell.length_c   1.000
_cell.angle_alpha   90.00
_cell.angle_beta   90.00
_cell.angle_gamma   90.00
#
_symmetry.space_group_name_H-M   'P 1'
#
loop_
_entity.id
_entity.type
_entity.pdbx_description
1 polymer ?
#
loop_
_entity_poly.entity_id
_entity_poly.type
_entity_poly.pdbx_seq_one_letter_code
_entity_poly.pdbx_strand_id
1 'polypeptide(L)'
;MKNKLKSIVIVLFSGIMLLGIQSCKKYNDGPLISLASRTERVANTWKVDNYKVNENDYTSLVTNYTETYTKSCNYSYEWGNFSGTGTWAFQNNDEEIRITGTDNQTSVTLFILKLEEKQFSYYYMDGNDKKEFHMIQN
;
A
#
# COMPACT_ATOMS: atom_id res chain seq x y z
N MET A 1 -55.97 -34.63 -18.91
CA MET A 1 -55.26 -33.49 -19.55
C MET A 1 -54.14 -33.07 -18.61
N LYS A 2 -52.86 -33.35 -18.95
CA LYS A 2 -51.83 -32.35 -19.38
C LYS A 2 -51.69 -31.20 -18.36
N ASN A 3 -50.57 -30.82 -17.73
CA ASN A 3 -49.12 -30.97 -17.93
C ASN A 3 -48.42 -30.40 -16.65
N LYS A 4 -47.38 -31.03 -16.08
CA LYS A 4 -45.92 -30.70 -16.14
C LYS A 4 -45.39 -29.61 -15.18
N LEU A 5 -44.32 -30.00 -14.46
CA LEU A 5 -43.11 -29.21 -14.06
C LEU A 5 -43.30 -28.16 -12.93
N LYS A 6 -42.43 -27.97 -11.92
CA LYS A 6 -40.97 -28.14 -11.77
C LYS A 6 -40.58 -28.38 -10.30
N SER A 7 -39.60 -29.26 -10.08
CA SER A 7 -38.80 -29.32 -8.85
C SER A 7 -37.91 -28.07 -8.72
N ILE A 8 -37.81 -27.52 -7.52
CA ILE A 8 -36.71 -26.61 -7.14
C ILE A 8 -36.17 -27.12 -5.80
N VAL A 9 -35.05 -27.83 -5.88
CA VAL A 9 -34.19 -28.19 -4.75
C VAL A 9 -33.24 -27.02 -4.55
N ILE A 10 -33.33 -26.32 -3.43
CA ILE A 10 -32.39 -25.26 -3.05
C ILE A 10 -31.27 -25.93 -2.23
N VAL A 11 -30.17 -26.24 -2.90
CA VAL A 11 -28.89 -26.56 -2.25
C VAL A 11 -28.20 -25.24 -1.93
N LEU A 12 -28.22 -24.84 -0.66
CA LEU A 12 -27.40 -23.73 -0.16
C LEU A 12 -25.99 -24.26 0.13
N PHE A 13 -25.15 -24.21 -0.90
CA PHE A 13 -23.70 -24.37 -0.79
C PHE A 13 -23.06 -23.10 -1.33
N SER A 14 -22.71 -22.17 -0.44
CA SER A 14 -21.85 -21.02 -0.76
C SER A 14 -21.51 -20.35 0.57
N GLY A 15 -20.28 -20.17 0.98
CA GLY A 15 -18.99 -20.43 0.36
C GLY A 15 -18.02 -19.89 1.39
N ILE A 16 -17.10 -20.72 1.86
CA ILE A 16 -16.00 -20.29 2.71
C ILE A 16 -15.28 -19.18 1.93
N MET A 17 -15.42 -17.93 2.37
CA MET A 17 -14.55 -16.84 1.95
C MET A 17 -13.17 -17.17 2.49
N LEU A 18 -12.41 -17.92 1.69
CA LEU A 18 -10.96 -17.92 1.74
C LEU A 18 -10.56 -16.48 1.43
N LEU A 19 -10.30 -15.68 2.47
CA LEU A 19 -9.52 -14.46 2.33
C LEU A 19 -8.21 -14.88 1.69
N GLY A 20 -8.09 -14.57 0.41
CA GLY A 20 -6.95 -14.93 -0.39
C GLY A 20 -5.69 -14.33 0.20
N ILE A 21 -4.90 -15.16 0.88
CA ILE A 21 -3.45 -15.03 0.99
C ILE A 21 -2.83 -15.17 -0.41
N GLN A 22 -3.20 -14.26 -1.31
CA GLN A 22 -2.57 -14.14 -2.62
C GLN A 22 -1.30 -13.31 -2.43
N SER A 23 -0.27 -14.02 -1.99
CA SER A 23 1.09 -13.78 -2.39
C SER A 23 1.62 -12.35 -2.23
N CYS A 24 2.20 -12.07 -1.07
CA CYS A 24 3.51 -11.43 -1.09
C CYS A 24 4.43 -12.45 -1.77
N LYS A 25 4.47 -12.50 -3.11
CA LYS A 25 5.38 -13.40 -3.83
C LYS A 25 6.77 -13.02 -3.37
N LYS A 26 7.42 -13.94 -2.66
CA LYS A 26 8.84 -13.89 -2.34
C LYS A 26 9.60 -13.73 -3.65
N TYR A 27 10.04 -12.52 -3.96
CA TYR A 27 11.00 -12.30 -5.03
C TYR A 27 12.35 -12.85 -4.57
N ASN A 28 13.02 -13.59 -5.44
CA ASN A 28 14.40 -14.02 -5.20
C ASN A 28 15.29 -12.79 -5.31
N ASP A 29 15.89 -12.40 -4.18
CA ASP A 29 16.82 -11.29 -4.07
C ASP A 29 17.95 -11.40 -5.11
N GLY A 30 18.10 -10.36 -5.94
CA GLY A 30 19.29 -10.09 -6.74
C GLY A 30 20.43 -9.48 -5.90
N PRO A 31 21.63 -9.27 -6.46
CA PRO A 31 22.88 -9.29 -5.70
C PRO A 31 23.09 -8.11 -4.72
N LEU A 32 23.25 -8.51 -3.45
CA LEU A 32 24.08 -8.02 -2.31
C LEU A 32 24.88 -6.70 -2.40
N ILE A 33 24.29 -5.57 -2.77
CA ILE A 33 24.80 -4.25 -2.31
C ILE A 33 23.70 -3.48 -1.57
N SER A 34 23.21 -4.15 -0.52
CA SER A 34 22.52 -3.67 0.68
C SER A 34 22.09 -4.97 1.36
N LEU A 35 22.58 -5.27 2.56
CA LEU A 35 22.33 -6.57 3.21
C LEU A 35 20.86 -6.77 3.63
N ALA A 36 20.02 -5.73 3.50
CA ALA A 36 18.58 -5.78 3.71
C ALA A 36 17.85 -5.80 2.36
N SER A 37 16.88 -6.71 2.20
CA SER A 37 16.03 -6.77 1.00
C SER A 37 15.25 -5.46 0.79
N ARG A 38 14.76 -5.17 -0.43
CA ARG A 38 13.90 -3.98 -0.67
C ARG A 38 12.68 -3.96 0.25
N THR A 39 12.09 -5.13 0.50
CA THR A 39 11.00 -5.32 1.46
C THR A 39 11.40 -4.86 2.87
N GLU A 40 12.60 -5.21 3.32
CA GLU A 40 13.10 -4.78 4.63
C GLU A 40 13.39 -3.29 4.70
N ARG A 41 13.82 -2.68 3.59
CA ARG A 41 13.99 -1.24 3.53
C ARG A 41 12.65 -0.53 3.67
N VAL A 42 11.60 -0.95 2.95
CA VAL A 42 10.26 -0.34 3.05
C VAL A 42 9.64 -0.58 4.42
N ALA A 43 9.82 -1.78 5.00
CA ALA A 43 9.16 -2.22 6.21
C ALA A 43 9.65 -1.51 7.48
N ASN A 44 9.22 -0.26 7.65
CA ASN A 44 9.52 0.64 8.74
C ASN A 44 8.33 1.55 9.04
N THR A 45 8.42 2.29 10.15
CA THR A 45 7.62 3.49 10.35
C THR A 45 8.39 4.69 9.82
N TRP A 46 7.73 5.49 9.00
CA TRP A 46 8.28 6.65 8.32
C TRP A 46 7.54 7.88 8.78
N LYS A 47 8.28 8.97 9.02
CA LYS A 47 7.72 10.30 9.27
C LYS A 47 8.10 11.24 8.13
N VAL A 48 7.24 12.21 7.84
CA VAL A 48 7.49 13.19 6.77
C VAL A 48 8.62 14.14 7.18
N ASP A 49 9.60 14.29 6.28
CA ASP A 49 10.65 15.30 6.34
C ASP A 49 10.36 16.46 5.38
N ASN A 50 9.82 16.16 4.18
CA ASN A 50 9.37 17.16 3.22
C ASN A 50 8.15 16.66 2.44
N TYR A 51 7.21 17.55 2.16
CA TYR A 51 6.04 17.27 1.34
C TYR A 51 5.79 18.37 0.33
N LYS A 52 5.63 17.98 -0.95
CA LYS A 52 5.40 18.90 -2.06
C LYS A 52 4.14 18.54 -2.83
N VAL A 53 3.44 19.57 -3.30
CA VAL A 53 2.34 19.44 -4.27
C VAL A 53 2.68 20.32 -5.47
N ASN A 54 2.86 19.69 -6.63
CA ASN A 54 3.30 20.37 -7.86
C ASN A 54 4.49 21.30 -7.60
N GLU A 55 5.54 20.77 -6.95
CA GLU A 55 6.79 21.46 -6.57
C GLU A 55 6.69 22.49 -5.44
N ASN A 56 5.49 22.91 -5.04
CA ASN A 56 5.29 23.82 -3.91
C ASN A 56 5.39 23.08 -2.57
N ASP A 57 6.07 23.67 -1.60
CA ASP A 57 6.28 23.08 -0.28
C ASP A 57 5.03 23.25 0.61
N TYR A 58 4.52 22.12 1.11
CA TYR A 58 3.38 22.03 2.03
C TYR A 58 3.71 21.24 3.30
N THR A 59 5.00 21.09 3.62
CA THR A 59 5.50 20.27 4.73
C THR A 59 4.83 20.61 6.07
N SER A 60 4.55 21.90 6.31
CA SER A 60 3.90 22.37 7.55
C SER A 60 2.52 21.78 7.80
N LEU A 61 1.83 21.28 6.77
CA LEU A 61 0.49 20.69 6.88
C LEU A 61 0.50 19.23 7.36
N VAL A 62 1.64 18.55 7.27
CA VAL A 62 1.76 17.09 7.47
C VAL A 62 2.86 16.71 8.47
N THR A 63 3.23 17.64 9.35
CA THR A 63 4.35 17.48 10.31
C THR A 63 4.19 16.32 11.30
N ASN A 64 2.96 15.85 11.52
CA ASN A 64 2.64 14.70 12.36
C ASN A 64 2.10 13.51 11.57
N TYR A 65 2.30 13.49 10.25
CA TYR A 65 1.93 12.36 9.39
C TYR A 65 2.99 11.26 9.50
N THR A 66 2.54 10.03 9.76
CA THR A 66 3.39 8.84 9.72
C THR A 66 2.76 7.75 8.88
N GLU A 67 3.62 6.94 8.27
CA GLU A 67 3.23 5.71 7.57
C GLU A 67 3.98 4.54 8.14
N THR A 68 3.31 3.42 8.34
CA THR A 68 3.94 2.17 8.77
C THR A 68 3.70 1.09 7.74
N TYR A 69 4.79 0.45 7.32
CA TYR A 69 4.78 -0.71 6.44
C TYR A 69 5.38 -1.89 7.21
N THR A 70 4.69 -3.03 7.23
CA THR A 70 5.21 -4.24 7.87
C THR A 70 5.76 -5.23 6.85
N LYS A 71 6.67 -6.12 7.30
CA LYS A 71 7.15 -7.26 6.48
C LYS A 71 6.02 -8.23 6.09
N SER A 72 4.90 -8.20 6.81
CA SER A 72 3.68 -8.98 6.51
C SER A 72 2.74 -8.27 5.54
N CYS A 73 3.23 -7.24 4.82
CA CYS A 73 2.49 -6.51 3.81
C CYS A 73 1.29 -5.70 4.34
N ASN A 74 1.27 -5.38 5.64
CA ASN A 74 0.28 -4.47 6.22
C ASN A 74 0.78 -3.02 6.09
N TYR A 75 -0.15 -2.12 5.83
CA TYR A 75 0.08 -0.68 5.77
C TYR A 75 -0.85 0.02 6.77
N SER A 76 -0.37 1.09 7.39
CA SER A 76 -1.21 2.03 8.12
C SER A 76 -0.63 3.44 8.04
N TYR A 77 -1.48 4.44 8.20
CA TYR A 77 -1.04 5.82 8.41
C TYR A 77 -1.72 6.43 9.62
N GLU A 78 -1.06 7.43 10.20
CA GLU A 78 -1.60 8.27 11.27
C GLU A 78 -1.38 9.73 10.94
N TRP A 79 -2.41 10.55 11.19
CA TRP A 79 -2.37 12.00 11.01
C TRP A 79 -3.31 12.69 12.00
N GLY A 80 -2.78 13.04 13.17
CA GLY A 80 -3.59 13.60 14.25
C GLY A 80 -4.69 12.63 14.67
N ASN A 81 -5.96 12.99 14.45
CA ASN A 81 -7.11 12.15 14.78
C ASN A 81 -7.55 11.24 13.61
N PHE A 82 -6.90 11.33 12.46
CA PHE A 82 -7.17 10.48 11.31
C PHE A 82 -6.18 9.33 11.27
N SER A 83 -6.67 8.15 10.93
CA SER A 83 -5.84 6.99 10.66
C SER A 83 -6.51 6.12 9.62
N GLY A 84 -5.76 5.22 9.02
CA GLY A 84 -6.28 4.22 8.11
C GLY A 84 -5.37 3.01 8.07
N THR A 85 -5.92 1.86 7.71
CA THR A 85 -5.17 0.61 7.56
C THR A 85 -5.40 0.02 6.17
N GLY A 86 -4.46 -0.79 5.71
CA GLY A 86 -4.54 -1.44 4.42
C GLY A 86 -3.43 -2.46 4.23
N THR A 87 -3.19 -2.79 2.98
CA THR A 87 -2.10 -3.66 2.55
C THR A 87 -1.25 -2.98 1.50
N TRP A 88 0.02 -3.35 1.41
CA TRP A 88 0.92 -2.87 0.37
C TRP A 88 1.57 -4.01 -0.41
N ALA A 89 1.91 -3.78 -1.67
CA ALA A 89 2.68 -4.71 -2.48
C ALA A 89 3.56 -3.96 -3.48
N PHE A 90 4.76 -4.48 -3.76
CA PHE A 90 5.54 -4.03 -4.90
C PHE A 90 4.87 -4.43 -6.21
N GLN A 91 4.97 -3.58 -7.23
CA GLN A 91 4.59 -3.87 -8.61
C GLN A 91 5.59 -3.21 -9.56
N ASN A 92 5.44 -3.46 -10.87
CA ASN A 92 6.29 -2.89 -11.91
C ASN A 92 7.80 -3.06 -11.59
N ASN A 93 8.25 -4.29 -11.40
CA ASN A 93 9.65 -4.63 -11.05
C ASN A 93 10.17 -3.91 -9.79
N ASP A 94 9.32 -3.75 -8.78
CA ASP A 94 9.60 -3.09 -7.50
C ASP A 94 9.92 -1.59 -7.61
N GLU A 95 9.57 -0.95 -8.72
CA GLU A 95 9.65 0.51 -8.92
C GLU A 95 8.45 1.24 -8.31
N GLU A 96 7.37 0.51 -8.01
CA GLU A 96 6.12 1.04 -7.49
C GLU A 96 5.62 0.25 -6.28
N ILE A 97 4.87 0.92 -5.41
CA ILE A 97 4.13 0.30 -4.31
C ILE A 97 2.64 0.57 -4.50
N ARG A 98 1.84 -0.49 -4.51
CA ARG A 98 0.38 -0.38 -4.52
C ARG A 98 -0.16 -0.52 -3.10
N ILE A 99 -0.84 0.51 -2.61
CA ILE A 99 -1.60 0.49 -1.35
C ILE A 99 -3.06 0.16 -1.66
N THR A 100 -3.68 -0.70 -0.86
CA THR A 100 -5.09 -1.09 -0.99
C THR A 100 -5.77 -1.15 0.38
N GLY A 101 -7.02 -0.70 0.46
CA GLY A 101 -7.88 -0.97 1.61
C GLY A 101 -7.93 0.11 2.70
N THR A 102 -7.29 1.26 2.51
CA THR A 102 -7.48 2.42 3.40
C THR A 102 -8.90 2.95 3.24
N ASP A 103 -9.73 2.75 4.28
CA ASP A 103 -11.12 3.17 4.46
C ASP A 103 -11.79 3.88 3.26
N ASN A 104 -12.63 3.13 2.53
CA ASN A 104 -13.45 3.57 1.40
C ASN A 104 -12.70 4.18 0.19
N GLN A 105 -11.37 4.12 0.15
CA GLN A 105 -10.59 4.62 -1.00
C GLN A 105 -10.20 3.51 -1.99
N THR A 106 -10.17 3.89 -3.27
CA THR A 106 -9.50 3.15 -4.34
C THR A 106 -8.04 2.89 -4.00
N SER A 107 -7.46 1.81 -4.55
CA SER A 107 -6.01 1.57 -4.44
C SER A 107 -5.21 2.79 -4.91
N VAL A 108 -4.14 3.12 -4.20
CA VAL A 108 -3.18 4.17 -4.58
C VAL A 108 -1.90 3.52 -5.07
N THR A 109 -1.30 4.06 -6.13
CA THR A 109 0.02 3.65 -6.60
C THR A 109 1.05 4.72 -6.26
N LEU A 110 2.06 4.33 -5.52
CA LEU A 110 3.21 5.14 -5.17
C LEU A 110 4.36 4.82 -6.13
N PHE A 111 4.93 5.85 -6.74
CA PHE A 111 6.11 5.74 -7.60
C PHE A 111 7.35 6.03 -6.76
N ILE A 112 8.24 5.05 -6.60
CA ILE A 112 9.40 5.17 -5.72
C ILE A 112 10.45 6.07 -6.39
N LEU A 113 10.84 7.14 -5.69
CA LEU A 113 11.94 8.01 -6.09
C LEU A 113 13.26 7.58 -5.42
N LYS A 114 13.16 7.15 -4.15
CA LYS A 114 14.32 6.76 -3.35
C LYS A 114 13.92 5.74 -2.28
N LEU A 115 14.73 4.70 -2.07
CA LEU A 115 14.52 3.70 -1.02
C LEU A 115 15.84 3.22 -0.44
N GLU A 116 16.25 3.87 0.64
CA GLU A 116 17.43 3.56 1.45
C GLU A 116 16.99 3.12 2.85
N GLU A 117 17.94 2.68 3.69
CA GLU A 117 17.66 2.18 5.04
C GLU A 117 16.95 3.21 5.94
N LYS A 118 17.26 4.50 5.77
CA LYS A 118 16.74 5.60 6.62
C LYS A 118 15.97 6.68 5.86
N GLN A 119 15.84 6.53 4.54
CA GLN A 119 15.17 7.51 3.69
C GLN A 119 14.28 6.81 2.69
N PHE A 120 13.03 7.25 2.62
CA PHE A 120 12.05 6.76 1.67
C PHE A 120 11.40 7.96 1.00
N SER A 121 11.41 8.01 -0.33
CA SER A 121 10.75 9.06 -1.09
C SER A 121 9.94 8.46 -2.22
N TYR A 122 8.74 8.98 -2.40
CA TYR A 122 7.83 8.55 -3.45
C TYR A 122 6.92 9.71 -3.86
N TYR A 123 6.22 9.55 -4.97
CA TYR A 123 5.08 10.41 -5.29
C TYR A 123 3.87 9.59 -5.70
N TYR A 124 2.69 10.19 -5.65
CA TYR A 124 1.49 9.69 -6.32
C TYR A 124 0.75 10.85 -6.99
N MET A 125 -0.14 10.50 -7.92
CA MET A 125 -0.99 11.47 -8.61
C MET A 125 -2.38 11.49 -7.97
N ASP A 126 -2.86 12.69 -7.63
CA ASP A 126 -4.24 12.94 -7.24
C ASP A 126 -4.88 13.85 -8.30
N GLY A 127 -5.60 13.24 -9.24
CA GLY A 127 -6.00 13.93 -10.46
C GLY A 127 -4.78 14.40 -11.25
N ASN A 128 -4.60 15.72 -11.36
CA ASN A 128 -3.45 16.34 -12.02
C ASN A 128 -2.34 16.75 -11.04
N ASP A 129 -2.57 16.61 -9.74
CA ASP A 129 -1.62 17.07 -8.73
C ASP A 129 -0.63 15.96 -8.40
N LYS A 130 0.66 16.25 -8.56
CA LYS A 130 1.75 15.39 -8.12
C LYS A 130 2.03 15.66 -6.64
N LYS A 131 1.75 14.69 -5.79
CA LYS A 131 2.01 14.71 -4.35
C LYS A 131 3.26 13.91 -4.04
N GLU A 132 4.32 14.59 -3.62
CA GLU A 132 5.64 14.00 -3.39
C GLU A 132 5.99 14.04 -1.91
N PHE A 133 6.33 12.87 -1.36
CA PHE A 133 6.74 12.67 0.02
C PHE A 133 8.22 12.33 0.07
N HIS A 134 8.95 13.04 0.92
CA HIS A 134 10.26 12.64 1.38
C HIS A 134 10.16 12.35 2.87
N MET A 135 10.52 11.13 3.24
CA MET A 135 10.33 10.61 4.57
C MET A 135 11.64 10.08 5.12
N ILE A 136 11.75 10.14 6.44
CA ILE A 136 12.83 9.58 7.22
C ILE A 136 12.27 8.54 8.18
N GLN A 137 13.07 7.55 8.51
CA GLN A 137 12.68 6.52 9.49
C GLN A 137 12.34 7.22 10.82
N ASN A 138 11.18 6.88 11.40
CA ASN A 138 10.66 7.53 12.60
C ASN A 138 11.47 7.20 13.84
#